data_AF-A0A6I1MV77-F1
#
_entry.id   AF-A0A6I1MV77-F1
#
_cell.length_a   1.000
_cell.length_b   1.000
_cell.length_c   1.000
_cell.angle_alpha   90.00
_cell.angle_beta   90.00
_cell.angle_gamma   90.00
#
_symmetry.space_group_name_H-M   'P 1'
#
loop_
_entity.id
_entity.type
_entity.pdbx_description
1 polymer ?
#
loop_
_entity_poly.entity_id
_entity_poly.type
_entity_poly.pdbx_seq_one_letter_code
_entity_poly.pdbx_strand_id
1 'polypeptide(L)'
;MSTPDLPFRATTAEACAWLEQQTGTPWTLARMLDSGLIPVVWLDYDAAYPDLFGDANGGYAAPIYFADDVARLAAGSADILITMTKDAYKLPVRLPEPGFTRPLDQLRFQKRDLERLVGKLKQEAQAAQEEKQKLATTETQAGISKAEVLQAFGALVKLNLDQALDEAIGIFGDDGARVKASAKKSKRNAVWNPVTLALGLHDVYRAPIGPLKRAFTSQDFLHAWRGNWEESLRLLGK
;
A
#
# COMPACT_ATOMS: atom_id res chain seq x y z
N MET A 1 -3.44 19.71 -17.89
CA MET A 1 -4.86 19.39 -17.65
C MET A 1 -5.22 19.96 -16.29
N SER A 2 -6.16 20.89 -16.25
CA SER A 2 -6.57 21.58 -15.01
C SER A 2 -7.24 20.57 -14.09
N THR A 3 -6.72 20.43 -12.87
CA THR A 3 -7.39 19.70 -11.80
C THR A 3 -8.77 20.33 -11.63
N PRO A 4 -9.89 19.61 -11.83
CA PRO A 4 -11.20 20.15 -11.49
C PRO A 4 -11.17 20.55 -10.02
N ASP A 5 -11.48 21.82 -9.74
CA ASP A 5 -11.46 22.32 -8.38
C ASP A 5 -12.55 21.58 -7.58
N LEU A 6 -12.15 20.91 -6.51
CA LEU A 6 -13.05 20.16 -5.65
C LEU A 6 -13.94 21.16 -4.88
N PRO A 7 -15.28 21.08 -4.99
CA PRO A 7 -16.18 21.94 -4.23
C PRO A 7 -15.99 21.78 -2.72
N PHE A 8 -16.30 22.82 -1.95
CA PHE A 8 -16.21 22.75 -0.47
C PHE A 8 -17.05 21.61 0.12
N ARG A 9 -18.24 21.37 -0.48
CA ARG A 9 -19.12 20.23 -0.20
C ARG A 9 -19.37 19.49 -1.52
N ALA A 10 -18.56 18.47 -1.78
CA ALA A 10 -18.65 17.68 -3.00
C ALA A 10 -19.77 16.63 -2.90
N THR A 11 -20.46 16.40 -4.01
CA THR A 11 -21.34 15.24 -4.18
C THR A 11 -20.52 13.93 -4.18
N THR A 12 -21.19 12.78 -4.03
CA THR A 12 -20.54 11.46 -4.15
C THR A 12 -19.81 11.30 -5.48
N ALA A 13 -20.41 11.72 -6.59
CA ALA A 13 -19.81 11.60 -7.92
C ALA A 13 -18.55 12.47 -8.07
N GLU A 14 -18.62 13.73 -7.63
CA GLU A 14 -17.47 14.65 -7.65
C GLU A 14 -16.33 14.15 -6.75
N ALA A 15 -16.65 13.68 -5.54
CA ALA A 15 -15.68 13.14 -4.61
C ALA A 15 -14.97 11.88 -5.17
N CYS A 16 -15.73 10.92 -5.72
CA CYS A 16 -15.18 9.74 -6.36
C CYS A 16 -14.26 10.10 -7.54
N ALA A 17 -14.74 10.96 -8.45
CA ALA A 17 -13.96 11.37 -9.62
C ALA A 17 -12.66 12.08 -9.22
N TRP A 18 -12.72 12.95 -8.21
CA TRP A 18 -11.54 13.65 -7.71
C TRP A 18 -10.55 12.69 -7.02
N LEU A 19 -11.02 11.76 -6.17
CA LEU A 19 -10.16 10.77 -5.52
C LEU A 19 -9.50 9.82 -6.53
N GLU A 20 -10.22 9.45 -7.59
CA GLU A 20 -9.67 8.65 -8.68
C GLU A 20 -8.54 9.38 -9.40
N GLN A 21 -8.72 10.67 -9.69
CA GLN A 21 -7.64 11.50 -10.26
C GLN A 21 -6.43 11.62 -9.32
N GLN A 22 -6.63 11.70 -8.01
CA GLN A 22 -5.54 11.85 -7.04
C GLN A 22 -4.77 10.56 -6.77
N THR A 23 -5.42 9.40 -6.93
CA THR A 23 -4.86 8.09 -6.53
C THR A 23 -4.59 7.15 -7.70
N GLY A 24 -5.14 7.43 -8.88
CA GLY A 24 -5.05 6.57 -10.06
C GLY A 24 -5.83 5.25 -9.96
N THR A 25 -6.76 5.14 -9.00
CA THR A 25 -7.58 3.94 -8.79
C THR A 25 -9.06 4.31 -8.68
N PRO A 26 -10.01 3.45 -9.12
CA PRO A 26 -11.43 3.78 -9.08
C PRO A 26 -11.95 3.87 -7.63
N TRP A 27 -12.82 4.86 -7.38
CA TRP A 27 -13.45 5.07 -6.08
C TRP A 27 -14.96 4.87 -6.13
N THR A 28 -15.49 4.32 -5.04
CA THR A 28 -16.93 4.12 -4.82
C THR A 28 -17.33 4.70 -3.47
N LEU A 29 -18.64 4.91 -3.26
CA LEU A 29 -19.16 5.33 -1.96
C LEU A 29 -18.72 4.40 -0.84
N ALA A 30 -18.84 3.08 -1.03
CA ALA A 30 -18.41 2.09 -0.05
C ALA A 30 -16.93 2.28 0.33
N ARG A 31 -16.03 2.37 -0.66
CA ARG A 31 -14.61 2.58 -0.41
C ARG A 31 -14.31 3.90 0.33
N MET A 32 -15.05 4.96 0.02
CA MET A 32 -14.93 6.24 0.74
C MET A 32 -15.32 6.07 2.22
N LEU A 33 -16.42 5.38 2.51
CA LEU A 33 -16.88 5.13 3.88
C LEU A 33 -15.91 4.21 4.64
N ASP A 34 -15.44 3.14 4.00
CA ASP A 34 -14.46 2.21 4.57
C ASP A 34 -13.12 2.88 4.90
N SER A 35 -12.77 3.94 4.15
CA SER A 35 -11.58 4.76 4.43
C SER A 35 -11.74 5.72 5.62
N GLY A 36 -12.93 5.74 6.25
CA GLY A 36 -13.25 6.54 7.43
C GLY A 36 -13.78 7.95 7.11
N LEU A 37 -14.22 8.22 5.88
CA LEU A 37 -14.88 9.48 5.56
C LEU A 37 -16.27 9.53 6.19
N ILE A 38 -16.58 10.67 6.81
CA ILE A 38 -17.88 10.93 7.42
C ILE A 38 -18.65 11.87 6.49
N PRO A 39 -19.62 11.37 5.70
CA PRO A 39 -20.44 12.24 4.88
C PRO A 39 -21.39 13.06 5.75
N VAL A 40 -21.91 14.14 5.16
CA VAL A 40 -22.92 14.99 5.78
C VAL A 40 -24.13 15.13 4.88
N VAL A 41 -25.29 15.36 5.49
CA VAL A 41 -26.52 15.75 4.82
C VAL A 41 -27.02 17.06 5.43
N TRP A 42 -27.55 17.94 4.60
CA TRP A 42 -28.19 19.15 5.10
C TRP A 42 -29.56 18.80 5.68
N LEU A 43 -29.78 19.13 6.96
CA LEU A 43 -31.08 19.08 7.58
C LEU A 43 -31.60 20.51 7.71
N ASP A 44 -32.69 20.80 7.01
CA ASP A 44 -33.43 22.05 7.18
C ASP A 44 -34.07 22.11 8.57
N TYR A 45 -34.19 23.33 9.11
CA TYR A 45 -34.81 23.55 10.41
C TYR A 45 -36.23 22.96 10.45
N ASP A 46 -36.51 22.22 11.51
CA ASP A 46 -37.83 21.66 11.78
C ASP A 46 -38.26 22.02 13.21
N ALA A 47 -39.37 22.75 13.31
CA ALA A 47 -39.94 23.20 14.58
C ALA A 47 -40.41 22.04 15.47
N ALA A 48 -40.57 20.83 14.92
CA ALA A 48 -40.85 19.62 15.70
C ALA A 48 -39.63 19.11 16.49
N TYR A 49 -38.41 19.52 16.12
CA TYR A 49 -37.16 19.06 16.73
C TYR A 49 -36.24 20.22 17.14
N PRO A 50 -36.73 21.18 17.95
CA PRO A 50 -35.98 22.41 18.24
C PRO A 50 -34.61 22.13 18.87
N ASP A 51 -34.51 21.13 19.74
CA ASP A 51 -33.25 20.75 20.41
C ASP A 51 -32.17 20.25 19.42
N LEU A 52 -32.59 19.66 18.29
CA LEU A 52 -31.65 19.19 17.25
C LEU A 52 -30.96 20.35 16.52
N PHE A 53 -31.66 21.49 16.41
CA PHE A 53 -31.21 22.64 15.65
C PHE A 53 -30.61 23.75 16.54
N GLY A 54 -30.96 23.83 17.82
CA GLY A 54 -30.50 24.90 18.70
C GLY A 54 -30.75 26.27 18.08
N ASP A 55 -29.70 27.10 17.98
CA ASP A 55 -29.77 28.43 17.33
C ASP A 55 -29.73 28.39 15.78
N ALA A 56 -29.60 27.21 15.16
CA ALA A 56 -29.46 27.04 13.71
C ALA A 56 -30.82 27.09 12.99
N ASN A 57 -31.42 28.29 12.92
CA ASN A 57 -32.75 28.53 12.35
C ASN A 57 -32.89 28.22 10.85
N GLY A 58 -31.77 28.05 10.12
CA GLY A 58 -31.77 27.69 8.70
C GLY A 58 -31.47 26.22 8.43
N GLY A 59 -31.18 25.43 9.47
CA GLY A 59 -30.67 24.07 9.33
C GLY A 59 -29.15 23.96 9.48
N TYR A 60 -28.64 22.73 9.39
CA TYR A 60 -27.21 22.44 9.53
C TYR A 60 -26.78 21.19 8.77
N ALA A 61 -25.46 21.03 8.60
CA ALA A 61 -24.88 19.81 8.03
C ALA A 61 -24.74 18.72 9.10
N ALA A 62 -25.64 17.74 9.05
CA ALA A 62 -25.72 16.59 9.93
C ALA A 62 -24.75 15.48 9.49
N PRO A 63 -23.80 15.06 10.32
CA PRO A 63 -22.87 13.99 9.97
C PRO A 63 -23.50 12.61 10.11
N ILE A 64 -23.22 11.72 9.16
CA ILE A 64 -23.58 10.30 9.23
C ILE A 64 -22.35 9.54 9.70
N TYR A 65 -22.27 9.30 10.99
CA TYR A 65 -21.11 8.65 11.63
C TYR A 65 -21.48 7.39 12.40
N PHE A 66 -22.77 7.10 12.59
CA PHE A 66 -23.19 5.92 13.29
C PHE A 66 -22.92 4.68 12.45
N ALA A 67 -22.31 3.65 13.07
CA ALA A 67 -21.75 2.52 12.36
C ALA A 67 -22.80 1.77 11.51
N ASP A 68 -24.02 1.59 12.03
CA ASP A 68 -25.08 0.88 11.31
C ASP A 68 -25.60 1.68 10.10
N ASP A 69 -25.77 3.00 10.26
CA ASP A 69 -26.18 3.90 9.18
C ASP A 69 -25.11 3.93 8.06
N VAL A 70 -23.83 3.97 8.44
CA VAL A 70 -22.68 3.92 7.53
C VAL A 70 -22.60 2.57 6.82
N ALA A 71 -22.75 1.46 7.56
CA ALA A 71 -22.71 0.11 6.99
C ALA A 71 -23.84 -0.09 5.98
N ARG A 72 -25.04 0.42 6.27
CA ARG A 72 -26.18 0.42 5.35
C ARG A 72 -25.88 1.17 4.06
N LEU A 73 -25.26 2.35 4.14
CA LEU A 73 -24.84 3.11 2.96
C LEU A 73 -23.74 2.40 2.16
N ALA A 74 -22.74 1.83 2.84
CA ALA A 74 -21.66 1.07 2.20
C ALA A 74 -22.18 -0.19 1.49
N ALA A 75 -23.23 -0.82 2.02
CA ALA A 75 -23.93 -1.95 1.40
C ALA A 75 -24.76 -1.58 0.15
N GLY A 76 -24.81 -0.31 -0.24
CA GLY A 76 -25.50 0.14 -1.46
C GLY A 76 -26.99 0.42 -1.29
N SER A 77 -27.39 0.88 -0.11
CA SER A 77 -28.79 1.27 0.13
C SER A 77 -29.27 2.36 -0.82
N ALA A 78 -30.56 2.32 -1.17
CA ALA A 78 -31.18 3.23 -2.15
C ALA A 78 -31.38 4.66 -1.63
N ASP A 79 -31.40 4.85 -0.33
CA ASP A 79 -31.60 6.12 0.36
C ASP A 79 -30.66 6.23 1.58
N ILE A 80 -30.57 7.44 2.10
CA ILE A 80 -29.86 7.74 3.34
C ILE A 80 -30.84 7.55 4.48
N LEU A 81 -30.45 6.77 5.48
CA LEU A 81 -31.14 6.66 6.77
C LEU A 81 -30.23 7.20 7.86
N ILE A 82 -30.75 8.12 8.67
CA ILE A 82 -30.05 8.70 9.81
C ILE A 82 -30.84 8.31 11.05
N THR A 83 -30.29 7.41 11.85
CA THR A 83 -30.86 7.00 13.14
C THR A 83 -30.18 7.71 14.31
N MET A 84 -28.91 8.09 14.13
CA MET A 84 -28.15 8.88 15.09
C MET A 84 -27.24 9.88 14.38
N THR A 85 -27.28 11.12 14.83
CA THR A 85 -26.48 12.23 14.29
C THR A 85 -25.86 13.04 15.42
N LYS A 86 -25.25 14.17 15.08
CA LYS A 86 -24.91 15.23 16.02
C LYS A 86 -25.83 16.41 15.77
N ASP A 87 -26.29 17.06 16.83
CA ASP A 87 -27.04 18.31 16.75
C ASP A 87 -26.18 19.48 16.23
N ALA A 88 -26.79 20.67 16.15
CA ALA A 88 -26.10 21.90 15.77
C ALA A 88 -24.87 22.21 16.65
N TYR A 89 -24.91 21.87 17.95
CA TYR A 89 -23.83 22.04 18.92
C TYR A 89 -22.81 20.89 18.94
N LYS A 90 -22.94 19.93 18.03
CA LYS A 90 -22.07 18.75 17.86
C LYS A 90 -22.22 17.69 18.95
N LEU A 91 -23.30 17.73 19.72
CA LEU A 91 -23.63 16.69 20.70
C LEU A 91 -24.33 15.52 20.01
N PRO A 92 -23.99 14.26 20.34
CA PRO A 92 -24.68 13.09 19.82
C PRO A 92 -26.17 13.10 20.17
N VAL A 93 -27.03 12.91 19.18
CA VAL A 93 -28.49 12.82 19.35
C VAL A 93 -29.01 11.63 18.57
N ARG A 94 -29.81 10.79 19.24
CA ARG A 94 -30.55 9.71 18.60
C ARG A 94 -31.88 10.27 18.10
N LEU A 95 -32.18 10.03 16.83
CA LEU A 95 -33.42 10.48 16.22
C LEU A 95 -34.57 9.52 16.58
N PRO A 96 -35.81 10.02 16.71
CA PRO A 96 -36.97 9.18 16.97
C PRO A 96 -37.16 8.18 15.83
N GLU A 97 -37.65 6.97 16.15
CA GLU A 97 -37.90 5.94 15.15
C GLU A 97 -38.92 6.40 14.10
N PRO A 98 -38.71 6.10 12.80
CA PRO A 98 -37.67 5.23 12.24
C PRO A 98 -36.32 5.92 11.97
N GLY A 99 -36.15 7.19 12.33
CA GLY A 99 -35.04 8.05 11.92
C GLY A 99 -35.42 8.95 10.75
N PHE A 100 -34.47 9.75 10.27
CA PHE A 100 -34.69 10.63 9.12
C PHE A 100 -34.17 9.99 7.84
N THR A 101 -35.00 10.03 6.80
CA THR A 101 -34.63 9.55 5.46
C THR A 101 -34.34 10.70 4.51
N ARG A 102 -33.29 10.55 3.70
CA ARG A 102 -32.91 11.54 2.68
C ARG A 102 -32.49 10.85 1.37
N PRO A 103 -32.71 11.50 0.22
CA PRO A 103 -32.18 11.00 -1.06
C PRO A 103 -30.64 10.93 -1.08
N LEU A 104 -30.08 9.91 -1.75
CA LEU A 104 -28.62 9.71 -1.84
C LEU A 104 -27.87 10.89 -2.49
N ASP A 105 -28.51 11.60 -3.41
CA ASP A 105 -27.94 12.77 -4.09
C ASP A 105 -27.79 13.99 -3.17
N GLN A 106 -28.30 13.93 -1.93
CA GLN A 106 -28.04 14.93 -0.89
C GLN A 106 -26.79 14.67 -0.06
N LEU A 107 -26.14 13.51 -0.24
CA LEU A 107 -24.89 13.18 0.45
C LEU A 107 -23.77 14.14 0.02
N ARG A 108 -23.07 14.74 0.98
CA ARG A 108 -21.95 15.65 0.73
C ARG A 108 -20.70 15.21 1.49
N PHE A 109 -19.55 15.42 0.87
CA PHE A 109 -18.23 15.19 1.47
C PHE A 109 -17.48 16.52 1.60
N GLN A 110 -16.85 16.74 2.76
CA GLN A 110 -16.08 17.96 2.99
C GLN A 110 -14.75 17.90 2.24
N LYS A 111 -14.43 18.95 1.48
CA LYS A 111 -13.15 19.08 0.74
C LYS A 111 -11.94 18.74 1.61
N ARG A 112 -11.89 19.33 2.82
CA ARG A 112 -10.79 19.14 3.78
C ARG A 112 -10.57 17.67 4.15
N ASP A 113 -11.65 16.91 4.31
CA ASP A 113 -11.55 15.52 4.75
C ASP A 113 -11.10 14.62 3.58
N LEU A 114 -11.52 14.93 2.35
CA LEU A 114 -11.02 14.30 1.12
C LEU A 114 -9.52 14.59 0.91
N GLU A 115 -9.10 15.85 1.07
CA GLU A 115 -7.68 16.25 1.00
C GLU A 115 -6.84 15.55 2.07
N ARG A 116 -7.34 15.46 3.31
CA ARG A 116 -6.67 14.73 4.39
C ARG A 116 -6.49 13.25 4.05
N LEU A 117 -7.53 12.61 3.50
CA LEU A 117 -7.46 11.21 3.07
C LEU A 117 -6.37 11.01 2.00
N VAL A 118 -6.34 11.85 0.98
CA VAL A 118 -5.29 11.78 -0.07
C VAL A 118 -3.90 11.98 0.52
N GLY A 119 -3.73 12.92 1.46
CA GLY A 119 -2.48 13.12 2.18
C GLY A 119 -2.03 11.85 2.92
N LYS A 120 -2.94 11.21 3.65
CA LYS A 120 -2.69 9.95 4.35
C LYS A 120 -2.27 8.83 3.38
N LEU A 121 -3.01 8.64 2.29
CA LEU A 121 -2.72 7.61 1.29
C LEU A 121 -1.36 7.80 0.62
N LYS A 122 -0.98 9.06 0.32
CA LYS A 122 0.34 9.38 -0.25
C LYS A 122 1.47 9.08 0.74
N GLN A 123 1.28 9.40 2.03
CA GLN A 123 2.24 9.08 3.07
C GLN A 123 2.40 7.57 3.26
N GLU A 124 1.30 6.81 3.28
CA GLU A 124 1.34 5.34 3.37
C GLU A 124 2.05 4.72 2.15
N ALA A 125 1.78 5.22 0.94
CA ALA A 125 2.46 4.78 -0.27
C ALA A 125 3.97 5.08 -0.24
N GLN A 126 4.36 6.26 0.28
CA GLN A 126 5.76 6.65 0.42
C GLN A 126 6.47 5.81 1.49
N ALA A 127 5.85 5.59 2.65
CA ALA A 127 6.40 4.74 3.71
C ALA A 127 6.63 3.31 3.21
N ALA A 128 5.69 2.74 2.46
CA ALA A 128 5.84 1.42 1.85
C ALA A 128 6.97 1.37 0.81
N GLN A 129 7.23 2.46 0.07
CA GLN A 129 8.36 2.56 -0.85
C GLN A 129 9.69 2.69 -0.11
N GLU A 130 9.74 3.50 0.95
CA GLU A 130 10.93 3.67 1.79
C GLU A 130 11.29 2.38 2.54
N GLU A 131 10.32 1.61 3.01
CA GLU A 131 10.55 0.27 3.58
C GLU A 131 11.11 -0.70 2.53
N LYS A 132 10.52 -0.74 1.33
CA LYS A 132 11.05 -1.55 0.21
C LYS A 132 12.48 -1.14 -0.17
N GLN A 133 12.77 0.16 -0.19
CA GLN A 133 14.11 0.67 -0.48
C GLN A 133 15.10 0.39 0.64
N LYS A 134 14.69 0.48 1.91
CA LYS A 134 15.55 0.12 3.05
C LYS A 134 15.89 -1.36 3.05
N LEU A 135 14.90 -2.24 2.80
CA LEU A 135 15.13 -3.68 2.64
C LEU A 135 16.11 -3.96 1.50
N ALA A 136 15.90 -3.34 0.33
CA ALA A 136 16.83 -3.46 -0.80
C ALA A 136 18.24 -2.90 -0.52
N THR A 137 18.36 -1.84 0.30
CA THR A 137 19.67 -1.23 0.63
C THR A 137 20.44 -2.06 1.65
N THR A 138 19.77 -2.67 2.64
CA THR A 138 20.39 -3.62 3.57
C THR A 138 20.85 -4.89 2.84
N GLU A 139 20.08 -5.37 1.86
CA GLU A 139 20.46 -6.44 0.94
C GLU A 139 21.65 -6.11 0.04
N THR A 140 21.96 -4.83 -0.18
CA THR A 140 23.12 -4.38 -0.98
C THR A 140 24.39 -4.24 -0.13
N GLN A 141 24.34 -4.44 1.19
CA GLN A 141 25.53 -4.40 2.04
C GLN A 141 25.83 -5.73 2.73
N ALA A 142 24.83 -6.58 2.92
CA ALA A 142 25.04 -7.98 3.25
C ALA A 142 25.23 -8.75 1.94
N GLY A 143 26.33 -9.47 1.77
CA GLY A 143 26.50 -10.41 0.67
C GLY A 143 27.30 -11.59 1.18
N ILE A 144 27.34 -12.68 0.41
CA ILE A 144 28.14 -13.85 0.75
C ILE A 144 29.53 -13.76 0.11
N SER A 145 30.54 -14.24 0.81
CA SER A 145 31.93 -14.31 0.36
C SER A 145 32.11 -15.32 -0.78
N LYS A 146 33.25 -15.26 -1.46
CA LYS A 146 33.61 -16.21 -2.54
C LYS A 146 33.56 -17.66 -2.05
N ALA A 147 34.05 -17.92 -0.85
CA ALA A 147 34.07 -19.25 -0.25
C ALA A 147 32.63 -19.78 -0.03
N GLU A 148 31.74 -18.94 0.48
CA GLU A 148 30.32 -19.28 0.68
C GLU A 148 29.59 -19.51 -0.65
N VAL A 149 29.91 -18.73 -1.70
CA VAL A 149 29.39 -18.95 -3.06
C VAL A 149 29.80 -20.33 -3.58
N LEU A 150 31.08 -20.68 -3.47
CA LEU A 150 31.58 -21.97 -3.92
C LEU A 150 30.97 -23.13 -3.13
N GLN A 151 30.82 -22.97 -1.82
CA GLN A 151 30.17 -23.95 -0.95
C GLN A 151 28.69 -24.16 -1.32
N ALA A 152 27.95 -23.08 -1.62
CA ALA A 152 26.52 -23.18 -1.92
C ALA A 152 26.22 -23.63 -3.35
N PHE A 153 26.99 -23.15 -4.33
CA PHE A 153 26.62 -23.24 -5.75
C PHE A 153 27.66 -23.95 -6.62
N GLY A 154 28.89 -24.19 -6.13
CA GLY A 154 29.98 -24.74 -6.94
C GLY A 154 29.64 -26.10 -7.57
N ALA A 155 28.96 -26.97 -6.83
CA ALA A 155 28.55 -28.29 -7.32
C ALA A 155 27.31 -28.27 -8.24
N LEU A 156 26.64 -27.13 -8.38
CA LEU A 156 25.36 -27.02 -9.11
C LEU A 156 25.53 -26.60 -10.58
N VAL A 157 26.73 -26.21 -10.97
CA VAL A 157 27.05 -25.66 -12.30
C VAL A 157 28.18 -26.45 -12.94
N LYS A 158 28.17 -26.52 -14.28
CA LYS A 158 29.19 -27.24 -15.06
C LYS A 158 30.41 -26.38 -15.43
N LEU A 159 30.48 -25.15 -14.93
CA LEU A 159 31.57 -24.21 -15.18
C LEU A 159 32.51 -24.13 -13.98
N ASN A 160 33.74 -23.68 -14.21
CA ASN A 160 34.67 -23.39 -13.12
C ASN A 160 34.24 -22.10 -12.39
N LEU A 161 33.40 -22.24 -11.37
CA LEU A 161 32.80 -21.12 -10.65
C LEU A 161 33.85 -20.26 -9.94
N ASP A 162 34.94 -20.87 -9.46
CA ASP A 162 36.03 -20.18 -8.77
C ASP A 162 36.71 -19.16 -9.70
N GLN A 163 37.04 -19.61 -10.92
CA GLN A 163 37.60 -18.76 -11.97
C GLN A 163 36.61 -17.69 -12.44
N ALA A 164 35.34 -18.03 -12.63
CA ALA A 164 34.34 -17.10 -13.12
C ALA A 164 34.08 -15.93 -12.14
N LEU A 165 34.15 -16.19 -10.83
CA LEU A 165 34.05 -15.17 -9.79
C LEU A 165 35.28 -14.24 -9.76
N ASP A 166 36.48 -14.75 -10.09
CA ASP A 166 37.71 -13.94 -10.18
C ASP A 166 37.71 -13.04 -11.41
N GLU A 167 37.27 -13.58 -12.55
CA GLU A 167 37.12 -12.82 -13.80
C GLU A 167 36.07 -11.72 -13.65
N ALA A 168 35.02 -11.97 -12.85
CA ALA A 168 33.97 -11.01 -12.51
C ALA A 168 33.29 -10.40 -13.74
N ILE A 169 32.99 -11.25 -14.73
CA ILE A 169 32.31 -10.89 -15.98
C ILE A 169 30.85 -11.33 -15.93
N GLY A 170 29.96 -10.57 -16.57
CA GLY A 170 28.54 -10.90 -16.68
C GLY A 170 27.87 -11.00 -15.31
N ILE A 171 27.16 -12.11 -15.05
CA ILE A 171 26.43 -12.31 -13.79
C ILE A 171 27.35 -12.34 -12.55
N PHE A 172 28.67 -12.51 -12.72
CA PHE A 172 29.65 -12.53 -11.62
C PHE A 172 30.28 -11.16 -11.35
N GLY A 173 29.99 -10.16 -12.19
CA GLY A 173 30.55 -8.81 -12.15
C GLY A 173 29.69 -7.80 -11.41
N ASP A 174 30.13 -6.54 -11.40
CA ASP A 174 29.48 -5.42 -10.72
C ASP A 174 28.08 -5.11 -11.30
N ASP A 175 27.86 -5.38 -12.59
CA ASP A 175 26.54 -5.26 -13.24
C ASP A 175 25.65 -6.50 -13.01
N GLY A 176 26.19 -7.51 -12.33
CA GLY A 176 25.53 -8.77 -12.01
C GLY A 176 25.31 -8.93 -10.51
N ALA A 177 25.72 -10.08 -9.97
CA ALA A 177 25.51 -10.42 -8.58
C ALA A 177 26.60 -9.89 -7.63
N ARG A 178 27.71 -9.32 -8.13
CA ARG A 178 28.78 -8.83 -7.27
C ARG A 178 28.38 -7.53 -6.61
N VAL A 179 28.52 -7.49 -5.29
CA VAL A 179 28.22 -6.35 -4.45
C VAL A 179 29.50 -5.90 -3.75
N LYS A 180 29.70 -4.59 -3.65
CA LYS A 180 30.91 -4.01 -3.03
C LYS A 180 30.68 -3.86 -1.53
N ALA A 181 31.35 -4.67 -0.72
CA ALA A 181 31.30 -4.59 0.74
C ALA A 181 31.88 -3.28 1.32
N SER A 182 32.47 -2.39 0.50
CA SER A 182 33.07 -1.12 0.94
C SER A 182 33.12 -0.09 -0.20
N ALA A 183 32.95 1.19 0.15
CA ALA A 183 33.03 2.33 -0.77
C ALA A 183 34.41 2.50 -1.45
N LYS A 184 35.46 1.81 -0.99
CA LYS A 184 36.77 1.77 -1.67
C LYS A 184 36.87 0.52 -2.54
N LYS A 185 37.08 0.73 -3.85
CA LYS A 185 37.32 -0.25 -4.93
C LYS A 185 38.47 -1.24 -4.62
N SER A 186 38.30 -2.17 -3.67
CA SER A 186 39.25 -3.24 -3.40
C SER A 186 38.73 -4.55 -3.95
N LYS A 187 39.51 -5.20 -4.84
CA LYS A 187 39.21 -6.53 -5.37
C LYS A 187 39.21 -7.63 -4.29
N ARG A 188 39.84 -7.39 -3.14
CA ARG A 188 40.04 -8.40 -2.08
C ARG A 188 38.81 -8.69 -1.21
N ASN A 189 37.84 -7.78 -1.15
CA ASN A 189 36.63 -7.93 -0.31
C ASN A 189 35.36 -7.85 -1.17
N ALA A 190 35.32 -8.66 -2.24
CA ALA A 190 34.11 -8.82 -3.03
C ALA A 190 33.11 -9.72 -2.28
N VAL A 191 31.85 -9.32 -2.26
CA VAL A 191 30.75 -10.18 -1.83
C VAL A 191 29.75 -10.32 -2.98
N TRP A 192 28.89 -11.32 -2.93
CA TRP A 192 27.87 -11.56 -3.94
C TRP A 192 26.50 -11.61 -3.29
N ASN A 193 25.49 -11.05 -3.95
CA ASN A 193 24.10 -11.27 -3.60
C ASN A 193 23.74 -12.71 -4.00
N PRO A 194 23.43 -13.60 -3.05
CA PRO A 194 23.22 -15.00 -3.35
C PRO A 194 21.96 -15.25 -4.20
N VAL A 195 20.93 -14.41 -4.07
CA VAL A 195 19.66 -14.53 -4.82
C VAL A 195 19.88 -14.19 -6.29
N THR A 196 20.47 -13.02 -6.57
CA THR A 196 20.80 -12.60 -7.94
C THR A 196 21.73 -13.59 -8.60
N LEU A 197 22.73 -14.10 -7.87
CA LEU A 197 23.66 -15.09 -8.39
C LEU A 197 22.94 -16.40 -8.74
N ALA A 198 22.11 -16.93 -7.84
CA ALA A 198 21.38 -18.18 -8.08
C ALA A 198 20.43 -18.08 -9.28
N LEU A 199 19.72 -16.95 -9.44
CA LEU A 199 18.87 -16.70 -10.62
C LEU A 199 19.70 -16.61 -11.90
N GLY A 200 20.81 -15.87 -11.89
CA GLY A 200 21.71 -15.78 -13.04
C GLY A 200 22.30 -17.13 -13.42
N LEU A 201 22.69 -17.96 -12.44
CA LEU A 201 23.16 -19.33 -12.68
C LEU A 201 22.07 -20.21 -13.30
N HIS A 202 20.81 -20.05 -12.89
CA HIS A 202 19.69 -20.77 -13.48
C HIS A 202 19.43 -20.34 -14.93
N ASP A 203 19.40 -19.04 -15.18
CA ASP A 203 19.00 -18.50 -16.49
C ASP A 203 20.10 -18.66 -17.55
N VAL A 204 21.35 -18.34 -17.20
CA VAL A 204 22.49 -18.35 -18.13
C VAL A 204 23.14 -19.73 -18.20
N TYR A 205 23.31 -20.39 -17.05
CA TYR A 205 24.08 -21.64 -16.94
C TYR A 205 23.22 -22.87 -16.67
N ARG A 206 21.89 -22.72 -16.72
CA ARG A 206 20.90 -23.81 -16.59
C ARG A 206 21.04 -24.61 -15.28
N ALA A 207 21.50 -23.97 -14.21
CA ALA A 207 21.52 -24.60 -12.89
C ALA A 207 20.08 -25.01 -12.48
N PRO A 208 19.82 -26.26 -12.06
CA PRO A 208 18.45 -26.70 -11.79
C PRO A 208 17.85 -26.01 -10.55
N ILE A 209 16.58 -25.61 -10.63
CA ILE A 209 15.93 -24.79 -9.59
C ILE A 209 15.75 -25.54 -8.25
N GLY A 210 15.52 -26.87 -8.31
CA GLY A 210 15.35 -27.69 -7.11
C GLY A 210 16.58 -27.71 -6.19
N PRO A 211 17.78 -28.03 -6.72
CA PRO A 211 19.05 -27.90 -6.00
C PRO A 211 19.33 -26.48 -5.50
N LEU A 212 19.02 -25.44 -6.27
CA LEU A 212 19.16 -24.05 -5.82
C LEU A 212 18.25 -23.76 -4.61
N LYS A 213 16.97 -24.15 -4.68
CA LYS A 213 16.02 -24.04 -3.56
C LYS A 213 16.51 -24.78 -2.32
N ARG A 214 17.12 -25.96 -2.50
CA ARG A 214 17.72 -26.73 -1.40
C ARG A 214 18.88 -25.96 -0.77
N ALA A 215 19.76 -25.33 -1.56
CA ALA A 215 20.89 -24.57 -1.04
C ALA A 215 20.46 -23.48 -0.04
N PHE A 216 19.42 -22.71 -0.35
CA PHE A 216 18.84 -21.69 0.55
C PHE A 216 18.19 -22.26 1.82
N THR A 217 17.92 -23.57 1.84
CA THR A 217 17.34 -24.28 2.99
C THR A 217 18.40 -25.04 3.79
N SER A 218 19.53 -25.41 3.19
CA SER A 218 20.55 -26.26 3.81
C SER A 218 21.78 -25.51 4.31
N GLN A 219 22.03 -24.28 3.84
CA GLN A 219 23.22 -23.51 4.20
C GLN A 219 22.83 -22.40 5.18
N ASP A 220 23.43 -22.40 6.37
CA ASP A 220 23.08 -21.46 7.46
C ASP A 220 23.22 -20.00 7.04
N PHE A 221 24.29 -19.67 6.31
CA PHE A 221 24.56 -18.31 5.82
C PHE A 221 23.57 -17.84 4.73
N LEU A 222 22.76 -18.74 4.16
CA LEU A 222 21.70 -18.40 3.22
C LEU A 222 20.32 -18.24 3.88
N HIS A 223 20.15 -18.59 5.16
CA HIS A 223 18.85 -18.50 5.81
C HIS A 223 18.28 -17.09 5.84
N ALA A 224 19.13 -16.09 6.05
CA ALA A 224 18.74 -14.68 6.00
C ALA A 224 18.18 -14.26 4.62
N TRP A 225 18.55 -14.98 3.56
CA TRP A 225 18.17 -14.70 2.17
C TRP A 225 17.00 -15.53 1.66
N ARG A 226 16.51 -16.46 2.48
CA ARG A 226 15.48 -17.41 2.07
C ARG A 226 14.17 -16.72 1.68
N GLY A 227 13.74 -15.70 2.43
CA GLY A 227 12.54 -14.92 2.12
C GLY A 227 12.65 -14.24 0.74
N ASN A 228 13.80 -13.63 0.46
CA ASN A 228 14.08 -13.00 -0.83
C ASN A 228 14.09 -13.98 -1.99
N TRP A 229 14.65 -15.17 -1.77
CA TRP A 229 14.63 -16.24 -2.76
C TRP A 229 13.20 -16.70 -3.07
N GLU A 230 12.39 -16.96 -2.04
CA GLU A 230 11.00 -17.40 -2.18
C GLU A 230 10.14 -16.34 -2.88
N GLU A 231 10.30 -15.07 -2.53
CA GLU A 231 9.60 -13.96 -3.19
C GLU A 231 10.01 -13.82 -4.66
N SER A 232 11.30 -13.96 -4.97
CA SER A 232 11.79 -13.90 -6.35
C SER A 232 11.22 -15.02 -7.22
N LEU A 233 11.12 -16.25 -6.67
CA LEU A 233 10.46 -17.36 -7.37
C LEU A 233 8.98 -17.08 -7.60
N ARG A 234 8.28 -16.56 -6.58
CA ARG A 234 6.86 -16.20 -6.68
C ARG A 234 6.60 -15.19 -7.80
N LEU A 235 7.42 -14.13 -7.89
CA LEU A 235 7.31 -13.11 -8.94
C LEU A 235 7.58 -13.68 -10.34
N LEU A 236 8.42 -14.71 -10.45
CA LEU A 236 8.72 -15.40 -11.70
C LEU A 236 7.72 -16.54 -12.02
N GLY A 237 6.73 -16.79 -11.16
CA GLY A 237 5.74 -17.86 -11.31
C GLY A 237 6.33 -19.27 -11.19
N LYS A 238 7.42 -19.43 -10.42
CA LYS A 238 8.16 -20.70 -10.23
C LYS A 238 8.00 -21.30 -8.85
#